data_AF-A0A1I5W0J5-F1
#
_entry.id   AF-A0A1I5W0J5-F1
#
_cell.length_a   1.000
_cell.length_b   1.000
_cell.length_c   1.000
_cell.angle_alpha   90.00
_cell.angle_beta   90.00
_cell.angle_gamma   90.00
#
_symmetry.space_group_name_H-M   'P 1'
#
loop_
_entity.id
_entity.type
_entity.pdbx_description
1 polymer ?
#
loop_
_entity_poly.entity_id
_entity_poly.type
_entity_poly.pdbx_seq_one_letter_code
_entity_poly.pdbx_strand_id
1 'polypeptide(L)' 'MKTATLNLRIDPVLKEAVRIAASLEHRSVANLVEVLIRQHCERVGLSIPDQAELFPQEGRDAS' A
#
# COMPACT_ATOMS: atom_id res chain seq x y z
N MET A 1 13.50 0.07 3.71
CA MET A 1 12.16 0.44 3.24
C MET A 1 11.40 0.99 4.45
N LYS A 2 10.90 2.23 4.39
CA LYS A 2 10.16 2.82 5.53
C LYS A 2 8.70 2.45 5.36
N THR A 3 8.02 1.93 6.37
CA THR A 3 6.58 1.64 6.26
C THR A 3 5.77 2.79 6.88
N ALA A 4 4.60 3.07 6.30
CA ALA A 4 3.63 4.01 6.85
C ALA A 4 2.32 3.25 7.11
N THR A 5 1.58 3.67 8.13
CA THR A 5 0.30 3.04 8.50
C THR A 5 -0.86 3.69 7.75
N LEU A 6 -1.65 2.90 7.03
CA LEU A 6 -2.93 3.31 6.45
C LEU A 6 -4.09 2.80 7.33
N ASN A 7 -4.82 3.72 7.97
CA ASN A 7 -6.02 3.39 8.73
C ASN A 7 -7.25 3.44 7.82
N LEU A 8 -7.92 2.31 7.62
CA LEU A 8 -9.06 2.19 6.72
C LEU A 8 -10.33 1.81 7.50
N ARG A 9 -11.43 2.52 7.24
CA ARG A 9 -12.77 2.12 7.67
C ARG A 9 -13.48 1.50 6.48
N ILE A 10 -13.86 0.23 6.61
CA ILE A 10 -14.59 -0.53 5.60
C ILE A 10 -15.71 -1.33 6.26
N ASP A 11 -16.67 -1.74 5.44
CA ASP A 11 -17.72 -2.66 5.85
C ASP A 11 -17.11 -3.96 6.44
N PRO A 12 -17.64 -4.49 7.56
CA PRO A 12 -17.16 -5.74 8.15
C PRO A 12 -17.17 -6.93 7.19
N VAL A 13 -18.15 -7.01 6.29
CA VAL A 13 -18.25 -8.08 5.28
C VAL A 13 -17.10 -7.95 4.28
N LEU A 14 -16.77 -6.72 3.88
CA LEU A 14 -15.64 -6.48 2.97
C LEU A 14 -14.30 -6.81 3.63
N LYS A 15 -14.16 -6.52 4.93
CA LYS A 15 -12.98 -6.92 5.72
C LYS A 15 -12.79 -8.44 5.70
N GLU A 16 -13.87 -9.20 5.79
CA GLU A 16 -13.79 -10.66 5.76
C GLU A 16 -13.46 -11.18 4.35
N ALA A 17 -14.07 -10.59 3.31
CA ALA A 17 -13.75 -10.92 1.93
C ALA A 17 -12.27 -10.72 1.59
N VAL A 18 -11.68 -9.59 1.99
CA VAL A 18 -10.23 -9.34 1.73
C VAL A 18 -9.34 -10.29 2.55
N ARG A 19 -9.77 -10.70 3.75
CA ARG A 19 -9.04 -11.69 4.56
C ARG A 19 -9.00 -13.06 3.88
N ILE A 20 -10.13 -13.51 3.33
CA ILE A 20 -10.22 -14.77 2.59
C ILE A 20 -9.38 -14.71 1.32
N ALA A 21 -9.51 -13.64 0.53
CA ALA A 21 -8.73 -13.47 -0.70
C ALA A 21 -7.22 -13.49 -0.42
N ALA A 22 -6.76 -12.76 0.60
CA ALA A 22 -5.35 -12.75 1.00
C ALA A 22 -4.86 -14.15 1.41
N SER A 23 -5.69 -14.91 2.13
CA SER A 23 -5.38 -16.29 2.52
C SER A 23 -5.26 -17.23 1.31
N LEU A 24 -6.14 -17.08 0.31
CA LEU A 24 -6.10 -17.89 -0.92
C LEU A 24 -4.86 -17.58 -1.77
N GLU A 25 -4.39 -16.32 -1.75
CA GLU A 25 -3.18 -15.91 -2.46
C GLU A 25 -1.89 -16.15 -1.67
N HIS A 26 -1.95 -16.71 -0.45
CA HIS A 26 -0.79 -16.87 0.45
C HIS A 26 -0.07 -15.56 0.78
N ARG A 27 -0.82 -14.47 0.96
CA ARG A 27 -0.30 -13.13 1.21
C ARG A 27 -0.96 -12.51 2.43
N SER A 28 -0.35 -11.50 3.04
CA SER A 28 -1.00 -10.73 4.09
C SER A 28 -2.09 -9.81 3.49
N VAL A 29 -3.08 -9.44 4.30
CA VAL A 29 -4.12 -8.46 3.91
C VAL A 29 -3.51 -7.13 3.49
N ALA A 30 -2.49 -6.66 4.21
CA ALA A 30 -1.79 -5.42 3.88
C ALA A 30 -1.15 -5.49 2.49
N ASN A 31 -0.47 -6.60 2.18
CA ASN A 31 0.18 -6.80 0.88
C ASN A 31 -0.87 -6.89 -0.25
N LEU A 32 -1.99 -7.59 -0.02
CA LEU A 32 -3.08 -7.65 -0.98
C LEU A 32 -3.65 -6.26 -1.28
N VAL A 33 -3.95 -5.49 -0.23
CA VAL A 33 -4.46 -4.11 -0.37
C VAL A 33 -3.47 -3.23 -1.12
N GLU A 34 -2.16 -3.35 -0.85
CA GLU A 34 -1.13 -2.60 -1.59
C GLU A 34 -1.19 -2.91 -3.10
N VAL A 35 -1.26 -4.19 -3.48
CA VAL A 35 -1.36 -4.57 -4.91
C VAL A 35 -2.65 -4.05 -5.54
N LEU A 36 -3.78 -4.16 -4.85
CA LEU A 36 -5.06 -3.64 -5.35
C LEU A 36 -5.02 -2.11 -5.57
N ILE A 37 -4.37 -1.37 -4.67
CA ILE A 37 -4.18 0.08 -4.81
C ILE A 37 -3.28 0.38 -6.02
N ARG A 38 -2.15 -0.33 -6.18
CA ARG A 38 -1.24 -0.16 -7.31
C ARG A 38 -1.92 -0.42 -8.65
N GLN A 39 -2.62 -1.55 -8.77
CA GLN A 39 -3.39 -1.90 -9.97
C GLN A 39 -4.47 -0.87 -10.28
N HIS A 40 -5.16 -0.35 -9.24
CA HIS A 40 -6.14 0.71 -9.44
C HIS A 40 -5.49 1.97 -10.01
N CYS A 41 -4.38 2.43 -9.42
CA CYS A 41 -3.63 3.60 -9.87
C CYS A 41 -3.16 3.45 -11.32
N GLU A 42 -2.52 2.32 -11.65
CA GLU A 42 -2.09 2.03 -13.03
C GLU A 42 -3.25 2.09 -14.02
N ARG A 43 -4.39 1.48 -13.68
CA ARG A 43 -5.59 1.46 -14.53
C ARG A 43 -6.17 2.86 -14.77
N VAL A 44 -6.01 3.79 -13.82
CA VAL A 44 -6.48 5.19 -13.98
C VAL A 44 -5.38 6.13 -14.46
N GLY A 45 -4.18 5.63 -14.78
CA GLY A 45 -3.04 6.42 -15.27
C GLY A 45 -2.30 7.21 -14.18
N LEU A 46 -2.44 6.84 -12.91
CA LEU A 46 -1.69 7.42 -11.80
C LEU A 46 -0.39 6.65 -11.57
N SER A 47 0.74 7.32 -11.80
CA SER A 47 2.06 6.76 -11.44
C SER A 47 2.28 6.84 -9.93
N ILE A 48 2.65 5.72 -9.31
CA ILE A 48 3.05 5.67 -7.90
C ILE A 48 4.59 5.76 -7.87
N PRO A 49 5.17 6.90 -7.43
CA PRO A 49 6.61 7.06 -7.35
C PRO A 49 7.23 6.12 -6.32
N ASP A 50 8.51 5.81 -6.51
CA ASP A 50 9.25 4.98 -5.56
C ASP A 50 9.45 5.72 -4.24
N GLN A 51 9.57 4.98 -3.13
CA GLN A 51 9.74 5.61 -1.81
C GLN A 51 10.94 6.56 -1.73
N ALA A 52 11.99 6.30 -2.51
CA ALA A 52 13.16 7.16 -2.59
C ALA A 52 12.85 8.53 -3.21
N GLU A 53 11.84 8.60 -4.08
CA GLU A 53 11.39 9.82 -4.76
C GLU A 53 10.42 10.62 -3.89
N LEU A 54 9.60 9.94 -3.07
CA LEU A 54 8.64 10.58 -2.16
C LEU A 54 9.29 11.16 -0.89
N PHE A 55 10.36 10.52 -0.41
CA PHE A 55 11.11 10.96 0.75
C PHE A 55 12.59 11.13 0.38
N PRO A 56 12.93 12.15 -0.44
CA PRO A 56 14.32 12.50 -0.66
C PRO A 56 14.96 12.71 0.71
N GLN A 57 16.18 12.22 0.90
CA GLN A 57 16.88 12.36 2.18
C GLN A 57 17.01 13.86 2.50
N GLU A 58 16.12 14.38 3.34
CA GLU A 58 16.28 15.72 3.90
C GLU A 58 17.61 15.73 4.65
N GLY A 59 18.52 16.60 4.19
CA GLY A 59 19.95 16.49 4.37
C GLY A 59 20.40 16.22 5.80
N ARG A 60 21.16 15.13 5.97
CA ARG A 60 22.22 15.09 6.98
C ARG A 60 23.47 15.72 6.39
N ASP A 61 23.40 17.02 6.17
CA ASP A 61 24.57 17.88 5.93
C ASP A 61 24.21 19.27 6.45
N ALA A 62 24.11 19.39 7.76
CA ALA A 62 24.17 20.68 8.43
C ALA A 62 24.83 20.49 9.81
N SER A 63 26.13 20.82 9.81
CA SER A 63 27.08 20.98 10.93
C SER A 63 27.74 19.73 11.51
#